data_AF-A0AAU3DVY4-F1
#
_entry.id   AF-A0AAU3DVY4-F1
#
_cell.length_a   1.000
_cell.length_b   1.000
_cell.length_c   1.000
_cell.angle_alpha   90.00
_cell.angle_beta   90.00
_cell.angle_gamma   90.00
#
_symmetry.space_group_name_H-M   'P 1'
#
loop_
_entity.id
_entity.type
_entity.pdbx_description
1 polymer ?
#
loop_
_entity_poly.entity_id
_entity_poly.type
_entity_poly.pdbx_seq_one_letter_code
_entity_poly.pdbx_strand_id
1 'polypeptide(L)'
;MRMRMRMRMRMRMRIALGLAVLGVLAGPVAVLGVHALHPRDEDGYLAYLKQYGDPHSYDPVPVLPPAGDLIAEGDAACSWMREQPYALWRADSQYHFQAVYGRYLRHAADRPLSWGGAIPKQEQVTAAAWAYLCPADWELRQPRRRPFAPPSD
;
A
#
# COMPACT_ATOMS: atom_id res chain seq x y z
N MET A 1 19.96 52.28 -15.55
CA MET A 1 18.72 51.69 -14.95
C MET A 1 18.26 50.35 -15.55
N ARG A 2 18.27 50.14 -16.88
CA ARG A 2 17.79 48.90 -17.53
C ARG A 2 18.48 47.58 -17.11
N MET A 3 19.77 47.63 -16.70
CA MET A 3 20.54 46.43 -16.31
C MET A 3 20.10 45.82 -14.97
N ARG A 4 19.77 46.66 -13.95
CA ARG A 4 19.27 46.20 -12.64
C ARG A 4 17.89 45.53 -12.75
N MET A 5 17.06 45.98 -13.69
CA MET A 5 15.73 45.39 -13.95
C MET A 5 15.83 43.97 -14.54
N ARG A 6 16.73 43.77 -15.52
CA ARG A 6 16.98 42.44 -16.12
C ARG A 6 17.55 41.43 -15.12
N MET A 7 18.43 41.84 -14.20
CA MET A 7 18.94 40.96 -13.14
C MET A 7 17.86 40.52 -12.16
N ARG A 8 16.99 41.43 -11.71
CA ARG A 8 15.87 41.10 -10.81
C ARG A 8 14.88 40.12 -11.46
N MET A 9 14.60 40.28 -12.75
CA MET A 9 13.73 39.37 -13.50
C MET A 9 14.33 37.96 -13.62
N ARG A 10 15.62 37.84 -13.94
CA ARG A 10 16.33 36.55 -14.01
C ARG A 10 16.35 35.82 -12.66
N MET A 11 16.54 36.56 -11.56
CA MET A 11 16.53 35.97 -10.22
C MET A 11 15.13 35.45 -9.82
N ARG A 12 14.07 36.22 -10.07
CA ARG A 12 12.68 35.79 -9.84
C ARG A 12 12.32 34.55 -10.65
N MET A 13 12.76 34.50 -11.91
CA MET A 13 12.49 33.36 -12.79
C MET A 13 13.22 32.09 -12.35
N ARG A 14 14.46 32.21 -11.84
CA ARG A 14 15.19 31.09 -11.22
C ARG A 14 14.53 30.58 -9.95
N ILE A 15 14.02 31.49 -9.10
CA ILE A 15 13.28 31.09 -7.88
C ILE A 15 11.98 30.38 -8.25
N ALA A 16 11.21 30.91 -9.21
CA ALA A 16 9.98 30.30 -9.68
C ALA A 16 10.24 28.91 -10.29
N LEU A 17 11.31 28.78 -11.10
CA LEU A 17 11.72 27.49 -11.65
C LEU A 17 12.17 26.52 -10.55
N GLY A 18 12.92 26.99 -9.56
CA GLY A 18 13.33 26.18 -8.41
C GLY A 18 12.15 25.68 -7.60
N LEU A 19 11.16 26.53 -7.33
CA LEU A 19 9.91 26.16 -6.67
C LEU A 19 9.08 25.20 -7.50
N ALA A 20 9.02 25.39 -8.82
CA ALA A 20 8.33 24.46 -9.72
C ALA A 20 9.00 23.08 -9.72
N VAL A 21 10.33 23.02 -9.78
CA VAL A 21 11.09 21.76 -9.70
C VAL A 21 10.89 21.08 -8.34
N LEU A 22 10.96 21.83 -7.24
CA LEU A 22 10.67 21.30 -5.89
C LEU A 22 9.23 20.77 -5.78
N GLY A 23 8.26 21.50 -6.33
CA GLY A 23 6.86 21.07 -6.35
C GLY A 23 6.64 19.80 -7.16
N VAL A 24 7.31 19.66 -8.30
CA VAL A 24 7.25 18.45 -9.14
C VAL A 24 7.92 17.26 -8.46
N LEU A 25 9.04 17.47 -7.76
CA LEU A 25 9.80 16.40 -7.09
C LEU A 25 9.20 15.97 -5.75
N ALA A 26 8.42 16.82 -5.08
CA ALA A 26 7.82 16.52 -3.79
C ALA A 26 6.92 15.27 -3.83
N GLY A 27 6.14 15.10 -4.91
CA GLY A 27 5.27 13.93 -5.09
C GLY A 27 6.04 12.60 -5.19
N PRO A 28 6.97 12.45 -6.15
CA PRO A 28 7.81 11.26 -6.26
C PRO A 28 8.62 10.95 -5.00
N VAL A 29 9.19 11.97 -4.35
CA VAL A 29 9.96 11.78 -3.11
C VAL A 29 9.09 11.26 -1.98
N ALA A 30 7.85 11.77 -1.84
CA ALA A 30 6.91 11.26 -0.83
C ALA A 30 6.54 9.79 -1.08
N VAL A 31 6.26 9.43 -2.34
CA VAL A 31 5.95 8.04 -2.71
C VAL A 31 7.14 7.11 -2.44
N LEU A 32 8.35 7.50 -2.86
CA LEU A 32 9.56 6.72 -2.60
C LEU A 32 9.85 6.58 -1.10
N GLY A 33 9.60 7.62 -0.31
CA GLY A 33 9.73 7.59 1.14
C GLY A 33 8.81 6.55 1.78
N VAL A 34 7.56 6.43 1.32
CA VAL A 34 6.62 5.41 1.81
C VAL A 34 7.14 3.99 1.52
N HIS A 35 7.65 3.74 0.31
CA HIS A 35 8.23 2.43 -0.02
C HIS A 35 9.46 2.06 0.82
N ALA A 36 10.27 3.05 1.22
CA ALA A 36 11.42 2.80 2.09
C ALA A 36 11.02 2.50 3.55
N LEU A 37 9.95 3.12 4.04
CA LEU A 37 9.46 2.95 5.42
C LEU A 37 8.61 1.69 5.60
N HIS A 38 8.07 1.14 4.51
CA HIS A 38 7.17 -0.01 4.51
C HIS A 38 7.75 -1.12 3.62
N PRO A 39 8.82 -1.79 4.06
CA PRO A 39 9.43 -2.87 3.30
C PRO A 39 8.49 -4.08 3.21
N ARG A 40 8.71 -4.89 2.18
CA ARG A 40 8.11 -6.22 2.05
C ARG A 40 8.70 -7.16 3.10
N ASP A 41 7.84 -7.94 3.75
CA ASP A 41 8.17 -8.92 4.79
C ASP A 41 7.45 -10.25 4.52
N GLU A 42 8.13 -11.18 3.83
CA GLU A 42 7.57 -12.49 3.51
C GLU A 42 7.47 -13.41 4.73
N ASP A 43 8.42 -13.29 5.67
CA ASP A 43 8.43 -14.11 6.88
C ASP A 43 7.28 -13.69 7.82
N GLY A 44 7.08 -12.39 8.01
CA GLY A 44 5.95 -11.85 8.77
C GLY A 44 4.60 -12.21 8.14
N TYR A 45 4.52 -12.21 6.80
CA TYR A 45 3.35 -12.67 6.07
C TYR A 45 3.00 -14.15 6.36
N LEU A 46 3.98 -15.06 6.24
CA LEU A 46 3.76 -16.48 6.50
C LEU A 46 3.49 -16.76 7.98
N ALA A 47 4.16 -16.04 8.88
CA ALA A 47 3.90 -16.13 10.32
C ALA A 47 2.48 -15.67 10.67
N TYR A 48 2.00 -14.58 10.06
CA TYR A 48 0.63 -14.12 10.23
C TYR A 48 -0.37 -15.18 9.78
N LEU A 49 -0.17 -15.79 8.59
CA LEU A 49 -1.06 -16.83 8.10
C LEU A 49 -1.01 -18.10 8.94
N LYS A 50 0.16 -18.44 9.49
CA LYS A 50 0.28 -19.55 10.44
C LYS A 50 -0.57 -19.29 11.68
N GLN A 51 -0.59 -18.06 12.18
CA GLN A 51 -1.27 -17.73 13.43
C GLN A 51 -2.76 -17.42 13.27
N TYR A 52 -3.15 -16.76 12.17
CA TYR A 52 -4.49 -16.17 11.98
C TYR A 52 -5.17 -16.63 10.69
N GLY A 53 -4.60 -17.60 9.99
CA GLY A 53 -5.15 -18.10 8.73
C GLY A 53 -6.54 -18.73 8.86
N ASP A 54 -6.88 -19.23 10.05
CA ASP A 54 -8.21 -19.72 10.41
C ASP A 54 -8.99 -18.68 11.24
N PRO A 55 -10.02 -18.03 10.68
CA PRO A 55 -10.82 -17.06 11.43
C PRO A 55 -11.71 -17.70 12.52
N HIS A 56 -11.86 -19.03 12.53
CA HIS A 56 -12.72 -19.75 13.46
C HIS A 56 -11.96 -20.48 14.56
N SER A 57 -10.63 -20.36 14.58
CA SER A 57 -9.77 -20.99 15.58
C SER A 57 -8.81 -19.97 16.17
N TYR A 58 -8.48 -20.16 17.44
CA TYR A 58 -7.37 -19.45 18.10
C TYR A 58 -6.05 -20.22 17.98
N ASP A 59 -6.11 -21.49 17.55
CA ASP A 59 -4.93 -22.31 17.35
C ASP A 59 -4.27 -22.00 16.00
N PRO A 60 -2.93 -22.05 15.92
CA PRO A 60 -2.22 -21.88 14.65
C PRO A 60 -2.67 -22.92 13.62
N VAL A 61 -2.73 -22.51 12.34
CA VAL A 61 -3.01 -23.37 11.20
C VAL A 61 -2.01 -24.54 11.20
N PRO A 62 -2.44 -25.80 11.36
CA PRO A 62 -1.50 -26.91 11.59
C PRO A 62 -0.49 -27.09 10.46
N VAL A 63 -0.97 -27.00 9.22
CA VAL A 63 -0.16 -27.11 8.00
C VAL A 63 -0.59 -25.99 7.06
N LEU A 64 0.38 -25.14 6.71
CA LEU A 64 0.17 -24.15 5.66
C LEU A 64 0.33 -24.81 4.28
N PRO A 65 -0.37 -24.31 3.26
CA PRO A 65 -0.03 -24.58 1.87
C PRO A 65 1.44 -24.23 1.57
N PRO A 66 2.00 -24.70 0.44
CA PRO A 66 3.34 -24.31 0.01
C PRO A 66 3.53 -22.79 0.05
N ALA A 67 4.63 -22.33 0.63
CA ALA A 67 4.89 -20.90 0.80
C ALA A 67 4.82 -20.13 -0.53
N GLY A 68 5.33 -20.72 -1.61
CA GLY A 68 5.27 -20.11 -2.96
C GLY A 68 3.84 -19.86 -3.44
N ASP A 69 2.89 -20.75 -3.13
CA ASP A 69 1.48 -20.58 -3.50
C ASP A 69 0.83 -19.46 -2.70
N LEU A 70 1.11 -19.39 -1.40
CA LEU A 70 0.63 -18.30 -0.53
C LEU A 70 1.18 -16.96 -1.00
N ILE A 71 2.49 -16.87 -1.22
CA ILE A 71 3.15 -15.66 -1.69
C ILE A 71 2.61 -15.23 -3.06
N ALA A 72 2.41 -16.16 -4.00
CA ALA A 72 1.84 -15.85 -5.30
C ALA A 72 0.40 -15.29 -5.20
N GLU A 73 -0.42 -15.86 -4.31
CA GLU A 73 -1.77 -15.34 -4.04
C GLU A 73 -1.74 -13.97 -3.37
N GLY A 74 -0.81 -13.75 -2.44
CA GLY A 74 -0.57 -12.44 -1.85
C GLY A 74 -0.07 -11.41 -2.87
N ASP A 75 0.80 -11.79 -3.79
CA ASP A 75 1.31 -10.93 -4.85
C ASP A 75 0.21 -10.55 -5.85
N ALA A 76 -0.74 -11.43 -6.13
CA ALA A 76 -1.94 -11.09 -6.90
C ALA A 76 -2.78 -10.01 -6.20
N ALA A 77 -2.97 -10.14 -4.87
CA ALA A 77 -3.66 -9.13 -4.07
C ALA A 77 -2.92 -7.78 -4.07
N CYS A 78 -1.58 -7.81 -4.03
CA CYS A 78 -0.74 -6.63 -4.11
C CYS A 78 -0.73 -5.98 -5.50
N SER A 79 -0.74 -6.77 -6.57
CA SER A 79 -0.85 -6.25 -7.94
C SER A 79 -2.17 -5.50 -8.13
N TRP A 80 -3.28 -6.10 -7.70
CA TRP A 80 -4.59 -5.46 -7.76
C TRP A 80 -4.63 -4.17 -6.93
N MET A 81 -4.02 -4.16 -5.74
CA MET A 81 -3.90 -2.96 -4.90
C MET A 81 -3.14 -1.84 -5.61
N ARG A 82 -2.07 -2.18 -6.34
CA ARG A 82 -1.24 -1.20 -7.06
C ARG A 82 -2.01 -0.48 -8.16
N GLU A 83 -2.96 -1.17 -8.78
CA GLU A 83 -3.85 -0.63 -9.82
C GLU A 83 -4.95 0.29 -9.23
N GLN A 84 -5.16 0.26 -7.91
CA GLN A 84 -6.14 1.14 -7.27
C GLN A 84 -5.66 2.59 -7.23
N PRO A 85 -6.57 3.58 -7.37
CA PRO A 85 -6.23 4.98 -7.30
C PRO A 85 -5.60 5.35 -5.95
N TYR A 86 -4.57 6.19 -5.98
CA TYR A 86 -4.01 6.79 -4.77
C TYR A 86 -5.08 7.55 -3.99
N ALA A 87 -5.04 7.41 -2.66
CA ALA A 87 -6.05 7.98 -1.78
C ALA A 87 -5.49 8.53 -0.47
N LEU A 88 -4.16 8.60 -0.31
CA LEU A 88 -3.51 9.17 0.87
C LEU A 88 -4.10 10.52 1.33
N TRP A 89 -4.59 11.32 0.38
CA TRP A 89 -5.18 12.66 0.57
C TRP A 89 -6.71 12.71 0.35
N ARG A 90 -7.37 11.59 0.05
CA ARG A 90 -8.78 11.54 -0.35
C ARG A 90 -9.62 10.97 0.78
N ALA A 91 -10.56 11.75 1.31
CA ALA A 91 -11.35 11.36 2.50
C ALA A 91 -12.64 10.57 2.20
N ASP A 92 -12.90 10.20 0.94
CA ASP A 92 -14.14 9.50 0.58
C ASP A 92 -14.15 8.06 1.13
N SER A 93 -15.30 7.63 1.65
CA SER A 93 -15.47 6.30 2.26
C SER A 93 -15.15 5.12 1.33
N GLN A 94 -15.26 5.32 0.01
CA GLN A 94 -14.92 4.33 -1.01
C GLN A 94 -13.43 3.93 -1.03
N TYR A 95 -12.55 4.74 -0.43
CA TYR A 95 -11.11 4.46 -0.31
C TYR A 95 -10.72 3.83 1.03
N HIS A 96 -11.67 3.66 1.96
CA HIS A 96 -11.39 3.07 3.27
C HIS A 96 -11.13 1.56 3.14
N PHE A 97 -10.38 1.00 4.11
CA PHE A 97 -10.05 -0.43 4.21
C PHE A 97 -11.18 -1.34 3.76
N GLN A 98 -12.34 -1.22 4.41
CA GLN A 98 -13.47 -2.14 4.23
C GLN A 98 -14.03 -2.09 2.80
N ALA A 99 -14.06 -0.90 2.21
CA ALA A 99 -14.56 -0.72 0.85
C ALA A 99 -13.59 -1.30 -0.19
N VAL A 100 -12.28 -1.08 -0.02
CA VAL A 100 -11.23 -1.60 -0.90
C VAL A 100 -11.14 -3.13 -0.77
N TYR A 101 -11.11 -3.61 0.46
CA TYR A 101 -11.10 -5.03 0.82
C TYR A 101 -12.29 -5.78 0.22
N GLY A 102 -13.51 -5.28 0.43
CA GLY A 102 -14.71 -5.87 -0.15
C GLY A 102 -14.73 -5.87 -1.69
N ARG A 103 -14.12 -4.87 -2.35
CA ARG A 103 -13.97 -4.89 -3.83
C ARG A 103 -13.02 -5.99 -4.28
N TYR A 104 -11.90 -6.17 -3.59
CA TYR A 104 -10.96 -7.25 -3.92
C TYR A 104 -11.61 -8.62 -3.74
N LEU A 105 -12.28 -8.86 -2.60
CA LEU A 105 -12.93 -10.14 -2.35
C LEU A 105 -14.00 -10.46 -3.40
N ARG A 106 -14.78 -9.46 -3.83
CA ARG A 106 -15.72 -9.64 -4.96
C ARG A 106 -15.01 -9.91 -6.28
N HIS A 107 -13.92 -9.19 -6.56
CA HIS A 107 -13.11 -9.41 -7.76
C HIS A 107 -12.53 -10.82 -7.81
N ALA A 108 -12.15 -11.36 -6.66
CA ALA A 108 -11.45 -12.64 -6.56
C ALA A 108 -12.35 -13.82 -6.12
N ALA A 109 -13.68 -13.60 -5.99
CA ALA A 109 -14.65 -14.58 -5.51
C ALA A 109 -14.78 -15.82 -6.40
N ASP A 110 -14.66 -15.64 -7.72
CA ASP A 110 -14.81 -16.72 -8.69
C ASP A 110 -13.47 -17.44 -8.99
N ARG A 111 -12.36 -16.98 -8.37
CA ARG A 111 -11.04 -17.54 -8.61
C ARG A 111 -10.74 -18.62 -7.57
N PRO A 112 -10.58 -19.89 -7.97
CA PRO A 112 -10.20 -20.93 -7.04
C PRO A 112 -8.78 -20.69 -6.52
N LEU A 113 -8.59 -20.87 -5.20
CA LEU A 113 -7.26 -20.90 -4.59
C LEU A 113 -6.53 -22.17 -5.01
N SER A 114 -5.20 -22.11 -5.16
CA SER A 114 -4.40 -23.28 -5.56
C SER A 114 -4.50 -24.45 -4.56
N TRP A 115 -4.81 -24.16 -3.30
CA TRP A 115 -5.08 -25.15 -2.25
C TRP A 115 -6.57 -25.48 -2.04
N GLY A 116 -7.45 -25.13 -3.00
CA GLY A 116 -8.80 -25.69 -3.10
C GLY A 116 -9.82 -25.23 -2.04
N GLY A 117 -9.56 -24.13 -1.32
CA GLY A 117 -10.49 -23.58 -0.32
C GLY A 117 -10.25 -24.01 1.14
N ALA A 118 -9.19 -24.79 1.36
CA ALA A 118 -8.63 -25.02 2.68
C ALA A 118 -8.08 -23.72 3.31
N ILE A 119 -7.65 -23.82 4.56
CA ILE A 119 -7.08 -22.71 5.33
C ILE A 119 -5.64 -22.47 4.86
N PRO A 120 -5.15 -21.22 4.77
CA PRO A 120 -5.81 -19.96 5.11
C PRO A 120 -6.90 -19.53 4.12
N LYS A 121 -7.91 -18.83 4.63
CA LYS A 121 -8.97 -18.24 3.79
C LYS A 121 -8.43 -17.06 2.98
N GLN A 122 -9.02 -16.83 1.80
CA GLN A 122 -8.65 -15.74 0.89
C GLN A 122 -8.65 -14.37 1.58
N GLU A 123 -9.60 -14.17 2.49
CA GLU A 123 -9.70 -13.01 3.36
C GLU A 123 -8.41 -12.76 4.16
N GLN A 124 -7.91 -13.78 4.84
CA GLN A 124 -6.70 -13.71 5.67
C GLN A 124 -5.46 -13.52 4.81
N VAL A 125 -5.38 -14.22 3.68
CA VAL A 125 -4.32 -14.06 2.67
C VAL A 125 -4.24 -12.62 2.16
N THR A 126 -5.39 -12.02 1.84
CA THR A 126 -5.48 -10.65 1.33
C THR A 126 -5.06 -9.64 2.40
N ALA A 127 -5.62 -9.76 3.61
CA ALA A 127 -5.33 -8.84 4.71
C ALA A 127 -3.84 -8.88 5.08
N ALA A 128 -3.27 -10.09 5.16
CA ALA A 128 -1.84 -10.29 5.42
C ALA A 128 -0.97 -9.73 4.28
N ALA A 129 -1.35 -9.94 3.02
CA ALA A 129 -0.57 -9.44 1.89
C ALA A 129 -0.46 -7.91 1.91
N TRP A 130 -1.55 -7.21 2.20
CA TRP A 130 -1.55 -5.74 2.29
C TRP A 130 -0.81 -5.21 3.51
N ALA A 131 -0.71 -6.00 4.59
CA ALA A 131 0.02 -5.62 5.79
C ALA A 131 1.53 -5.90 5.71
N TYR A 132 1.93 -6.96 5.00
CA TYR A 132 3.31 -7.47 5.04
C TYR A 132 3.98 -7.52 3.66
N LEU A 133 3.27 -7.88 2.59
CA LEU A 133 3.88 -8.06 1.26
C LEU A 133 3.95 -6.75 0.46
N CYS A 134 2.96 -5.88 0.59
CA CYS A 134 2.90 -4.58 -0.07
C CYS A 134 2.35 -3.44 0.84
N PRO A 135 2.90 -3.26 2.05
CA PRO A 135 2.42 -2.25 3.00
C PRO A 135 2.53 -0.82 2.47
N ALA A 136 3.54 -0.55 1.65
CA ALA A 136 3.68 0.75 0.99
C ALA A 136 2.55 1.04 0.00
N ASP A 137 2.20 0.04 -0.83
CA ASP A 137 1.13 0.22 -1.80
C ASP A 137 -0.19 0.46 -1.07
N TRP A 138 -0.44 -0.30 -0.03
CA TRP A 138 -1.59 -0.14 0.84
C TRP A 138 -1.68 1.26 1.47
N GLU A 139 -0.58 1.71 2.08
CA GLU A 139 -0.47 3.02 2.72
C GLU A 139 -0.85 4.16 1.76
N LEU A 140 -0.41 4.08 0.50
CA LEU A 140 -0.71 5.11 -0.51
C LEU A 140 -2.19 5.12 -0.97
N ARG A 141 -2.94 4.02 -0.75
CA ARG A 141 -4.36 3.86 -1.14
C ARG A 141 -5.33 3.94 0.03
N GLN A 142 -4.85 4.14 1.25
CA GLN A 142 -5.69 4.45 2.39
C GLN A 142 -5.73 5.96 2.67
N PRO A 143 -6.92 6.53 2.94
CA PRO A 143 -7.00 7.85 3.55
C PRO A 143 -6.33 7.84 4.93
N ARG A 144 -5.32 8.68 5.11
CA ARG A 144 -4.85 9.03 6.45
C ARG A 144 -5.78 10.07 7.04
N ARG A 145 -6.30 9.82 8.25
CA ARG A 145 -6.86 10.90 9.10
C ARG A 145 -5.78 11.93 9.47
N ARG A 146 -4.49 11.57 9.44
CA ARG A 146 -3.33 12.44 9.72
C ARG A 146 -2.10 12.01 8.89
N PRO A 147 -1.95 12.48 7.65
CA PRO A 147 -0.84 12.06 6.76
C PRO A 147 0.56 12.51 7.24
N PHE A 148 0.63 13.43 8.20
CA PHE A 148 1.90 13.98 8.72
C PHE A 148 2.07 13.83 10.24
N ALA A 149 1.20 13.06 10.91
CA ALA A 149 1.36 12.87 12.35
C ALA A 149 2.53 11.89 12.62
N PRO A 150 3.38 12.18 13.62
CA PRO A 150 4.34 11.20 14.11
C PRO A 150 3.60 9.94 14.61
N PRO A 151 4.30 8.78 14.70
CA PRO A 151 3.73 7.57 15.26
C PRO A 151 3.11 7.86 16.64
N SER A 152 2.00 7.20 16.97
CA SER A 152 1.47 7.24 18.33
C SER A 152 2.40 6.47 19.26
N ASP A 153 2.81 7.12 20.36
CA ASP A 153 3.61 6.57 21.46
C ASP A 153 3.05 5.26 22.03
#